data_AF-A0A6G3MFP3-F1
#
_entry.id   AF-A0A6G3MFP3-F1
#
_cell.length_a   1.000
_cell.length_b   1.000
_cell.length_c   1.000
_cell.angle_alpha   90.00
_cell.angle_beta   90.00
_cell.angle_gamma   90.00
#
_symmetry.space_group_name_H-M   'P 1'
#
loop_
_entity.id
_entity.type
_entity.pdbx_description
1 polymer ?
#
loop_
_entity_poly.entity_id
_entity_poly.type
_entity_poly.pdbx_seq_one_letter_code
_entity_poly.pdbx_strand_id
1 'polypeptide(L)'
;IITLTTLSKKMKAFCRTFEYIQDYIKIDGLKLWHNALHNINNNFASLPCNLLQTKDARILTDLISNKSNNYFANLLGELLAITDPKNNHYSAENYTWYNLNTGRETMNGLDTIKLIRRCLGITGLVQLNKFLSTFMHKTVQIIFQKFIFITSQQDFNNFVVENKTLKFKENYLKNLDIVKTRLNKHTFIITECLNKEIYFDIMVDRSTGNYKKVNKS
;
A
#
# COMPACT_ATOMS: atom_id res chain seq x y z
N ILE A 1 2.78 -23.48 1.48
CA ILE A 1 2.56 -22.01 1.46
C ILE A 1 1.51 -21.69 2.53
N ILE A 2 1.80 -20.84 3.51
CA ILE A 2 0.83 -20.47 4.55
C ILE A 2 -0.16 -19.48 3.94
N THR A 3 -1.45 -19.79 3.98
CA THR A 3 -2.51 -18.87 3.53
C THR A 3 -2.75 -17.77 4.58
N LEU A 4 -3.13 -16.57 4.14
CA LEU A 4 -3.46 -15.46 5.06
C LEU A 4 -4.59 -15.83 6.04
N THR A 5 -5.55 -16.67 5.63
CA THR A 5 -6.61 -17.19 6.51
C THR A 5 -6.05 -18.02 7.66
N THR A 6 -5.04 -18.86 7.39
CA THR A 6 -4.36 -19.67 8.40
C THR A 6 -3.52 -18.79 9.33
N LEU A 7 -2.84 -17.80 8.76
CA LEU A 7 -2.06 -16.83 9.54
C LEU A 7 -2.95 -16.03 10.50
N SER A 8 -4.10 -15.54 10.02
CA SER A 8 -5.07 -14.82 10.85
C SER A 8 -5.53 -15.65 12.06
N LYS A 9 -5.81 -16.94 11.86
CA LYS A 9 -6.18 -17.85 12.95
C LYS A 9 -5.05 -18.00 13.97
N LYS A 10 -3.81 -18.17 13.51
CA LYS A 10 -2.63 -18.27 14.38
C LYS A 10 -2.39 -16.99 15.18
N MET A 11 -2.46 -15.82 14.54
CA MET A 11 -2.29 -14.52 15.20
C MET A 11 -3.35 -14.28 16.28
N LYS A 12 -4.60 -14.65 16.02
CA LYS A 12 -5.67 -14.59 17.02
C LYS A 12 -5.42 -15.54 18.19
N ALA A 13 -4.90 -16.75 17.93
CA ALA A 13 -4.53 -17.68 18.99
C ALA A 13 -3.40 -17.13 19.87
N PHE A 14 -2.37 -16.52 19.27
CA PHE A 14 -1.29 -15.88 20.04
C PHE A 14 -1.80 -14.73 20.91
N CYS A 15 -2.65 -13.86 20.38
CA CYS A 15 -3.29 -12.78 21.15
C CYS A 15 -4.02 -13.34 22.38
N ARG A 16 -4.82 -14.40 22.21
CA ARG A 16 -5.52 -15.07 23.32
C ARG A 16 -4.57 -15.68 24.35
N THR A 17 -3.44 -16.23 23.91
CA THR A 17 -2.43 -16.74 24.85
C THR A 17 -1.89 -15.63 25.75
N PHE A 18 -1.67 -14.42 25.23
CA PHE A 18 -1.27 -13.27 26.04
C PHE A 18 -2.38 -12.82 27.00
N GLU A 19 -3.65 -12.88 26.58
CA GLU A 19 -4.80 -12.64 27.46
C GLU A 19 -4.83 -13.65 28.61
N TYR A 20 -4.66 -14.94 28.32
CA TYR A 20 -4.62 -15.97 29.36
C TYR A 20 -3.47 -15.77 30.34
N ILE A 21 -2.26 -15.47 29.84
CA ILE A 21 -1.10 -15.24 30.70
C ILE A 21 -1.31 -14.01 31.61
N GLN A 22 -1.98 -12.98 31.10
CA GLN A 22 -2.30 -11.75 31.85
C GLN A 22 -3.10 -12.06 33.12
N ASP A 23 -4.07 -12.98 33.04
CA ASP A 23 -4.91 -13.37 34.18
C ASP A 23 -4.09 -14.04 35.31
N TYR A 24 -3.00 -14.72 34.97
CA TYR A 24 -2.15 -15.42 35.95
C TYR A 24 -1.06 -14.53 36.56
N ILE A 25 -0.46 -13.63 35.77
CA ILE A 25 0.77 -12.92 36.18
C ILE A 25 0.51 -11.44 36.53
N LYS A 26 -0.74 -10.95 36.46
CA LYS A 26 -1.10 -9.53 36.71
C LYS A 26 -0.23 -8.55 35.89
N ILE A 27 0.02 -8.90 34.63
CA ILE A 27 0.73 -8.06 33.65
C ILE A 27 -0.25 -7.69 32.53
N ASP A 28 -0.10 -6.52 31.92
CA ASP A 28 -0.84 -6.11 30.72
C ASP A 28 -0.40 -6.91 29.47
N GLY A 29 -0.81 -8.18 29.38
CA GLY A 29 -0.48 -9.09 28.28
C GLY A 29 -0.92 -8.58 26.92
N LEU A 30 -2.11 -7.95 26.84
CA LEU A 30 -2.60 -7.33 25.60
C LEU A 30 -1.70 -6.19 25.11
N LYS A 31 -1.23 -5.33 26.03
CA LYS A 31 -0.31 -4.24 25.70
C LYS A 31 1.04 -4.78 25.22
N LEU A 32 1.54 -5.82 25.87
CA LEU A 32 2.76 -6.50 25.48
C LEU A 32 2.64 -7.09 24.07
N TRP A 33 1.54 -7.77 23.77
CA TRP A 33 1.23 -8.30 22.43
C TRP A 33 1.23 -7.20 21.37
N HIS A 34 0.51 -6.10 21.60
CA HIS A 34 0.45 -4.99 20.66
C HIS A 34 1.83 -4.35 20.42
N ASN A 35 2.63 -4.18 21.47
CA ASN A 35 3.99 -3.64 21.36
C ASN A 35 4.92 -4.59 20.59
N ALA A 36 4.85 -5.89 20.86
CA ALA A 36 5.64 -6.90 20.15
C ALA A 36 5.28 -6.93 18.66
N LEU A 37 3.98 -6.95 18.35
CA LEU A 37 3.49 -6.93 16.97
C LEU A 37 3.90 -5.64 16.24
N HIS A 38 3.80 -4.48 16.91
CA HIS A 38 4.25 -3.19 16.39
C HIS A 38 5.76 -3.22 16.05
N ASN A 39 6.59 -3.69 16.98
CA ASN A 39 8.04 -3.74 16.79
C ASN A 39 8.44 -4.67 15.66
N ILE A 40 7.82 -5.85 15.58
CA ILE A 40 8.03 -6.79 14.46
C ILE A 40 7.65 -6.09 13.14
N ASN A 41 6.44 -5.54 13.05
CA ASN A 41 5.98 -4.90 11.82
C ASN A 41 6.90 -3.75 11.39
N ASN A 42 7.33 -2.91 12.32
CA ASN A 42 8.22 -1.79 12.04
C ASN A 42 9.59 -2.24 11.53
N ASN A 43 10.19 -3.24 12.16
CA ASN A 43 11.51 -3.72 11.79
C ASN A 43 11.49 -4.33 10.37
N PHE A 44 10.47 -5.13 10.07
CA PHE A 44 10.36 -5.75 8.75
C PHE A 44 9.93 -4.77 7.66
N ALA A 45 9.13 -3.74 7.95
CA ALA A 45 8.74 -2.74 6.95
C ALA A 45 9.79 -1.65 6.71
N SER A 46 10.55 -1.26 7.74
CA SER A 46 11.53 -0.17 7.64
C SER A 46 12.71 -0.52 6.74
N LEU A 47 13.20 -1.77 6.77
CA LEU A 47 14.35 -2.20 5.96
C LEU A 47 14.09 -2.03 4.44
N PRO A 48 13.00 -2.55 3.84
CA PRO A 48 12.68 -2.29 2.44
C PRO A 48 12.50 -0.80 2.13
N CYS A 49 11.84 -0.03 3.01
CA CYS A 49 11.64 1.41 2.79
C CYS A 49 12.97 2.17 2.74
N ASN A 50 13.89 1.87 3.65
CA ASN A 50 15.21 2.50 3.70
C ASN A 50 16.05 2.12 2.47
N LEU A 51 15.93 0.87 2.00
CA LEU A 51 16.58 0.41 0.77
C LEU A 51 16.06 1.15 -0.47
N LEU A 52 14.74 1.39 -0.55
CA LEU A 52 14.12 2.17 -1.64
C LEU A 52 14.60 3.62 -1.68
N GLN A 53 14.89 4.22 -0.52
CA GLN A 53 15.40 5.59 -0.43
C GLN A 53 16.87 5.69 -0.85
N THR A 54 17.69 4.71 -0.48
CA THR A 54 19.15 4.79 -0.58
C THR A 54 19.74 4.22 -1.87
N LYS A 55 19.05 3.32 -2.57
CA LYS A 55 19.66 2.55 -3.68
C LYS A 55 18.90 2.67 -5.02
N ASP A 56 19.56 2.20 -6.08
CA ASP A 56 19.13 2.24 -7.48
C ASP A 56 17.88 1.40 -7.79
N ALA A 57 17.24 1.75 -8.91
CA ALA A 57 16.01 1.14 -9.45
C ALA A 57 16.01 -0.40 -9.57
N ARG A 58 17.17 -1.06 -9.59
CA ARG A 58 17.28 -2.54 -9.70
C ARG A 58 16.78 -3.26 -8.45
N ILE A 59 16.86 -2.61 -7.28
CA ILE A 59 16.43 -3.21 -6.02
C ILE A 59 14.90 -3.21 -5.90
N LEU A 60 14.21 -2.34 -6.64
CA LEU A 60 12.75 -2.31 -6.69
C LEU A 60 12.18 -3.64 -7.20
N THR A 61 12.77 -4.19 -8.27
CA THR A 61 12.34 -5.46 -8.89
C THR A 61 12.73 -6.66 -8.05
N ASP A 62 13.91 -6.64 -7.42
CA ASP A 62 14.38 -7.75 -6.59
C ASP A 62 13.61 -7.83 -5.27
N LEU A 63 13.31 -6.68 -4.65
CA LEU A 63 12.52 -6.62 -3.41
C LEU A 63 11.11 -7.15 -3.62
N ILE A 64 10.48 -6.83 -4.74
CA ILE A 64 9.07 -7.17 -5.00
C ILE A 64 8.93 -8.49 -5.75
N SER A 65 10.05 -9.12 -6.13
CA SER A 65 10.00 -10.52 -6.53
C SER A 65 9.40 -11.34 -5.36
N ASN A 66 8.38 -12.17 -5.64
CA ASN A 66 7.68 -13.00 -4.65
C ASN A 66 8.57 -14.09 -4.00
N LYS A 67 9.90 -13.89 -4.00
CA LYS A 67 10.95 -14.72 -3.45
C LYS A 67 11.79 -13.99 -2.40
N SER A 68 11.41 -12.77 -1.99
CA SER A 68 12.14 -12.07 -0.94
C SER A 68 11.96 -12.78 0.41
N ASN A 69 12.95 -12.73 1.29
CA ASN A 69 12.82 -13.24 2.67
C ASN A 69 11.94 -12.33 3.56
N ASN A 70 11.35 -11.27 3.00
CA ASN A 70 10.57 -10.29 3.74
C ASN A 70 9.08 -10.41 3.41
N TYR A 71 8.27 -10.68 4.42
CA TYR A 71 6.83 -10.89 4.20
C TYR A 71 6.10 -9.62 3.74
N PHE A 72 6.54 -8.41 4.12
CA PHE A 72 5.92 -7.16 3.63
C PHE A 72 6.21 -6.95 2.15
N ALA A 73 7.42 -7.29 1.70
CA ALA A 73 7.83 -7.18 0.31
C ALA A 73 7.10 -8.19 -0.58
N ASN A 74 6.97 -9.44 -0.12
CA ASN A 74 6.16 -10.45 -0.82
C ASN A 74 4.67 -10.08 -0.82
N LEU A 75 4.13 -9.60 0.31
CA LEU A 75 2.73 -9.17 0.39
C LEU A 75 2.46 -8.01 -0.58
N LEU A 76 3.36 -7.02 -0.63
CA LEU A 76 3.24 -5.92 -1.58
C LEU A 76 3.34 -6.41 -3.03
N GLY A 77 4.24 -7.34 -3.34
CA GLY A 77 4.37 -7.91 -4.68
C GLY A 77 3.14 -8.67 -5.15
N GLU A 78 2.57 -9.50 -4.28
CA GLU A 78 1.30 -10.18 -4.56
C GLU A 78 0.15 -9.19 -4.74
N LEU A 79 0.06 -8.15 -3.89
CA LEU A 79 -0.95 -7.10 -4.05
C LEU A 79 -0.77 -6.37 -5.40
N LEU A 80 0.45 -5.97 -5.74
CA LEU A 80 0.72 -5.29 -7.00
C LEU A 80 0.40 -6.17 -8.22
N ALA A 81 0.70 -7.46 -8.15
CA ALA A 81 0.36 -8.43 -9.20
C ALA A 81 -1.16 -8.56 -9.39
N ILE A 82 -1.92 -8.60 -8.30
CA ILE A 82 -3.39 -8.62 -8.35
C ILE A 82 -3.93 -7.28 -8.88
N THR A 83 -3.29 -6.16 -8.57
CA THR A 83 -3.72 -4.83 -9.03
C THR A 83 -3.14 -4.42 -10.39
N ASP A 84 -2.46 -5.32 -11.11
CA ASP A 84 -1.84 -4.99 -12.40
C ASP A 84 -2.91 -4.57 -13.42
N PRO A 85 -2.91 -3.30 -13.89
CA PRO A 85 -3.92 -2.80 -14.82
C PRO A 85 -3.90 -3.47 -16.19
N LYS A 86 -2.83 -4.22 -16.53
CA LYS A 86 -2.77 -4.99 -17.78
C LYS A 86 -3.67 -6.22 -17.75
N ASN A 87 -3.84 -6.83 -16.58
CA ASN A 87 -4.52 -8.11 -16.43
C ASN A 87 -5.84 -7.98 -15.68
N ASN A 88 -5.98 -6.95 -14.84
CA ASN A 88 -7.12 -6.78 -13.96
C ASN A 88 -7.70 -5.36 -14.06
N HIS A 89 -9.02 -5.28 -13.91
CA HIS A 89 -9.80 -4.05 -13.85
C HIS A 89 -10.39 -3.85 -12.46
N TYR A 90 -10.32 -2.62 -11.95
CA TYR A 90 -10.92 -2.25 -10.68
C TYR A 90 -12.33 -1.69 -10.86
N SER A 91 -13.31 -2.27 -10.19
CA SER A 91 -14.66 -1.72 -10.08
C SER A 91 -14.83 -0.95 -8.78
N ALA A 92 -15.10 0.35 -8.88
CA ALA A 92 -15.30 1.22 -7.73
C ALA A 92 -16.64 0.97 -7.01
N GLU A 93 -17.66 0.46 -7.71
CA GLU A 93 -18.99 0.22 -7.15
C GLU A 93 -18.97 -0.92 -6.12
N ASN A 94 -18.18 -1.97 -6.41
CA ASN A 94 -18.12 -3.19 -5.60
C ASN A 94 -16.83 -3.32 -4.78
N TYR A 95 -15.89 -2.38 -4.91
CA TYR A 95 -14.56 -2.44 -4.28
C TYR A 95 -13.80 -3.74 -4.63
N THR A 96 -13.97 -4.25 -5.85
CA THR A 96 -13.46 -5.56 -6.26
C THR A 96 -12.63 -5.46 -7.54
N TRP A 97 -11.62 -6.31 -7.65
CA TRP A 97 -10.80 -6.47 -8.83
C TRP A 97 -11.31 -7.64 -9.67
N TYR A 98 -11.48 -7.41 -10.97
CA TYR A 98 -11.89 -8.41 -11.93
C TYR A 98 -10.77 -8.68 -12.92
N ASN A 99 -10.62 -9.94 -13.32
CA ASN A 99 -9.68 -10.29 -14.37
C ASN A 99 -10.26 -9.91 -15.74
N LEU A 100 -9.48 -9.19 -16.56
CA LEU A 100 -9.91 -8.70 -17.87
C LEU A 100 -10.23 -9.82 -18.87
N ASN A 101 -9.51 -10.95 -18.79
CA ASN A 101 -9.65 -12.05 -19.75
C ASN A 101 -10.83 -12.96 -19.41
N THR A 102 -11.10 -13.17 -18.12
CA THR A 102 -12.11 -14.14 -17.67
C THR A 102 -13.38 -13.48 -17.13
N GLY A 103 -13.37 -12.17 -16.87
CA GLY A 103 -14.47 -11.45 -16.22
C GLY A 103 -14.75 -11.89 -14.78
N ARG A 104 -13.94 -12.80 -14.23
CA ARG A 104 -14.12 -13.33 -12.87
C ARG A 104 -13.52 -12.39 -11.84
N GLU A 105 -14.12 -12.40 -10.66
CA GLU A 105 -13.58 -11.70 -9.50
C GLU A 105 -12.23 -12.32 -9.11
N THR A 106 -11.18 -11.51 -9.17
CA THR A 106 -9.83 -11.90 -8.74
C THR A 106 -9.68 -11.67 -7.24
N MET A 107 -10.23 -10.56 -6.73
CA MET A 107 -10.08 -10.17 -5.33
C MET A 107 -11.18 -9.21 -4.89
N ASN A 108 -11.86 -9.55 -3.80
CA ASN A 108 -12.66 -8.59 -3.03
C ASN A 108 -11.71 -7.70 -2.20
N GLY A 109 -11.68 -6.39 -2.50
CA GLY A 109 -10.78 -5.46 -1.84
C GLY A 109 -11.03 -5.34 -0.34
N LEU A 110 -12.31 -5.21 0.06
CA LEU A 110 -12.68 -5.02 1.46
C LEU A 110 -12.37 -6.26 2.31
N ASP A 111 -12.71 -7.45 1.83
CA ASP A 111 -12.47 -8.67 2.59
C ASP A 111 -10.99 -9.00 2.69
N THR A 112 -10.22 -8.69 1.64
CA THR A 112 -8.76 -8.87 1.66
C THR A 112 -8.09 -7.94 2.66
N ILE A 113 -8.47 -6.65 2.69
CA ILE A 113 -7.92 -5.68 3.65
C ILE A 113 -8.29 -6.08 5.09
N LYS A 114 -9.54 -6.47 5.33
CA LYS A 114 -9.97 -7.00 6.66
C LYS A 114 -9.14 -8.20 7.08
N LEU A 115 -8.81 -9.09 6.15
CA LEU A 115 -8.02 -10.28 6.41
C LEU A 115 -6.55 -9.93 6.71
N ILE A 116 -5.96 -9.00 5.96
CA ILE A 116 -4.62 -8.46 6.21
C ILE A 116 -4.57 -7.79 7.59
N ARG A 117 -5.59 -6.98 7.94
CA ARG A 117 -5.73 -6.34 9.25
C ARG A 117 -5.73 -7.36 10.38
N ARG A 118 -6.44 -8.47 10.23
CA ARG A 118 -6.46 -9.54 11.25
C ARG A 118 -5.13 -10.26 11.39
N CYS A 119 -4.26 -10.22 10.38
CA CYS A 119 -2.94 -10.83 10.43
C CYS A 119 -1.89 -9.89 11.01
N LEU A 120 -1.85 -8.65 10.54
CA LEU A 120 -0.76 -7.71 10.85
C LEU A 120 -1.17 -6.65 11.89
N GLY A 121 -2.45 -6.53 12.22
CA GLY A 121 -2.97 -5.45 13.05
C GLY A 121 -2.96 -4.09 12.36
N ILE A 122 -3.39 -3.06 13.09
CA ILE A 122 -3.44 -1.68 12.58
C ILE A 122 -2.04 -1.16 12.24
N THR A 123 -1.05 -1.52 13.05
CA THR A 123 0.34 -1.09 12.87
C THR A 123 0.93 -1.64 11.58
N GLY A 124 0.59 -2.87 11.22
CA GLY A 124 1.00 -3.47 9.97
C GLY A 124 0.37 -2.81 8.75
N LEU A 125 -0.90 -2.43 8.80
CA LEU A 125 -1.56 -1.69 7.72
C LEU A 125 -0.93 -0.31 7.50
N VAL A 126 -0.65 0.43 8.57
CA VAL A 126 0.05 1.73 8.49
C VAL A 126 1.40 1.56 7.80
N GLN A 127 2.15 0.52 8.14
CA GLN A 127 3.45 0.26 7.56
C GLN A 127 3.39 -0.23 6.12
N LEU A 128 2.40 -1.05 5.77
CA LEU A 128 2.13 -1.43 4.39
C LEU A 128 1.82 -0.19 3.54
N ASN A 129 0.98 0.72 4.04
CA ASN A 129 0.64 1.96 3.34
C ASN A 129 1.88 2.86 3.15
N LYS A 130 2.70 3.03 4.19
CA LYS A 130 3.97 3.76 4.10
C LYS A 130 4.92 3.14 3.08
N PHE A 131 5.00 1.82 3.06
CA PHE A 131 5.86 1.09 2.12
C PHE A 131 5.37 1.24 0.68
N LEU A 132 4.07 1.07 0.42
CA LEU A 132 3.45 1.32 -0.88
C LEU A 132 3.67 2.77 -1.35
N SER A 133 3.49 3.75 -0.46
CA SER A 133 3.71 5.16 -0.78
C SER A 133 5.16 5.45 -1.15
N THR A 134 6.11 4.89 -0.41
CA THR A 134 7.55 5.02 -0.69
C THR A 134 7.91 4.37 -2.03
N PHE A 135 7.32 3.20 -2.30
CA PHE A 135 7.48 2.50 -3.57
C PHE A 135 6.95 3.32 -4.76
N MET A 136 5.75 3.88 -4.64
CA MET A 136 5.16 4.73 -5.67
C MET A 136 6.00 5.98 -5.92
N HIS A 137 6.42 6.66 -4.85
CA HIS A 137 7.30 7.83 -4.93
C HIS A 137 8.59 7.51 -5.71
N LYS A 138 9.26 6.41 -5.36
CA LYS A 138 10.51 6.01 -6.03
C LYS A 138 10.28 5.63 -7.49
N THR A 139 9.18 4.93 -7.79
CA THR A 139 8.81 4.57 -9.18
C THR A 139 8.61 5.82 -10.03
N VAL A 140 7.84 6.80 -9.51
CA VAL A 140 7.61 8.09 -10.18
C VAL A 140 8.93 8.84 -10.39
N GLN A 141 9.79 8.89 -9.36
CA GLN A 141 11.12 9.51 -9.47
C GLN A 141 11.97 8.89 -10.59
N ILE A 142 12.01 7.56 -10.69
CA ILE A 142 12.73 6.83 -11.75
C ILE A 142 12.16 7.15 -13.13
N ILE A 143 10.82 7.19 -13.25
CA ILE A 143 10.16 7.54 -14.51
C ILE A 143 10.52 8.98 -14.92
N PHE A 144 10.50 9.93 -13.99
CA PHE A 144 10.90 11.31 -14.25
C PHE A 144 12.38 11.42 -14.66
N GLN A 145 13.29 10.72 -13.99
CA GLN A 145 14.71 10.70 -14.36
C GLN A 145 14.91 10.13 -15.77
N LYS A 146 14.24 9.03 -16.11
CA LYS A 146 14.26 8.48 -17.46
C LYS A 146 13.67 9.44 -18.49
N PHE A 147 12.59 10.12 -18.14
CA PHE A 147 11.98 11.12 -19.01
C PHE A 147 12.93 12.28 -19.27
N ILE A 148 13.55 12.87 -18.24
CA ILE A 148 14.56 13.94 -18.39
C ILE A 148 15.72 13.47 -19.25
N PHE A 149 16.21 12.23 -19.05
CA PHE A 149 17.28 11.67 -19.87
C PHE A 149 16.87 11.54 -21.34
N ILE A 150 15.68 11.01 -21.62
CA ILE A 150 15.14 10.89 -22.99
C ILE A 150 14.94 12.28 -23.60
N THR A 151 14.39 13.23 -22.84
CA THR A 151 14.24 14.62 -23.29
C THR A 151 15.59 15.24 -23.59
N SER A 152 16.62 15.05 -22.77
CA SER A 152 17.97 15.56 -23.08
C SER A 152 18.61 14.93 -24.33
N GLN A 153 18.32 13.66 -24.63
CA GLN A 153 18.77 13.01 -25.86
C GLN A 153 17.95 13.43 -27.09
N GLN A 154 16.64 13.63 -26.92
CA GLN A 154 15.77 14.20 -27.94
C GLN A 154 16.05 15.68 -28.15
N ASP A 155 16.46 16.45 -27.15
CA ASP A 155 16.91 17.83 -27.28
C ASP A 155 18.23 17.86 -28.04
N PHE A 156 19.11 16.87 -27.89
CA PHE A 156 20.32 16.77 -28.72
C PHE A 156 19.99 16.39 -30.18
N ASN A 157 19.11 15.41 -30.38
CA ASN A 157 18.69 14.98 -31.72
C ASN A 157 17.76 16.01 -32.40
N ASN A 158 16.96 16.73 -31.63
CA ASN A 158 16.09 17.82 -32.09
C ASN A 158 16.88 19.12 -32.20
N PHE A 159 17.94 19.40 -31.45
CA PHE A 159 18.82 20.54 -31.73
C PHE A 159 19.52 20.37 -33.09
N VAL A 160 19.81 19.12 -33.48
CA VAL A 160 20.28 18.80 -34.84
C VAL A 160 19.16 18.99 -35.91
N VAL A 161 17.87 18.89 -35.54
CA VAL A 161 16.73 18.96 -36.47
C VAL A 161 15.94 20.30 -36.42
N GLU A 162 16.01 21.05 -35.32
CA GLU A 162 15.33 22.30 -34.97
C GLU A 162 16.09 23.54 -35.45
N ASN A 163 16.74 23.41 -36.61
CA ASN A 163 16.68 24.50 -37.58
C ASN A 163 15.26 24.66 -38.18
N LYS A 164 14.24 23.89 -37.73
CA LYS A 164 12.82 24.08 -38.06
C LYS A 164 11.90 23.86 -36.84
N THR A 165 11.82 24.86 -35.98
CA THR A 165 10.94 24.94 -34.80
C THR A 165 9.47 25.16 -35.17
N LEU A 166 8.53 24.48 -34.48
CA LEU A 166 7.18 24.96 -34.10
C LEU A 166 6.19 23.83 -33.68
N LYS A 167 6.43 22.55 -33.99
CA LYS A 167 5.48 21.45 -33.67
C LYS A 167 5.57 20.90 -32.24
N PHE A 168 6.61 21.25 -31.48
CA PHE A 168 6.90 20.59 -30.20
C PHE A 168 6.00 21.03 -29.03
N LYS A 169 5.51 22.28 -29.03
CA LYS A 169 4.82 22.88 -27.87
C LYS A 169 3.43 22.29 -27.57
N GLU A 170 2.68 21.90 -28.60
CA GLU A 170 1.30 21.37 -28.43
C GLU A 170 1.27 19.93 -27.91
N ASN A 171 2.26 19.12 -28.28
CA ASN A 171 2.34 17.72 -27.86
C ASN A 171 2.79 17.59 -26.38
N TYR A 172 3.49 18.60 -25.87
CA TYR A 172 3.97 18.70 -24.49
C TYR A 172 2.81 18.85 -23.49
N LEU A 173 1.81 19.67 -23.81
CA LEU A 173 0.64 19.91 -22.96
C LEU A 173 -0.28 18.69 -22.87
N LYS A 174 -0.55 18.02 -23.99
CA LYS A 174 -1.41 16.82 -24.04
C LYS A 174 -0.90 15.66 -23.19
N ASN A 175 0.41 15.40 -23.19
CA ASN A 175 0.98 14.28 -22.45
C ASN A 175 1.03 14.52 -20.93
N LEU A 176 1.19 15.77 -20.51
CA LEU A 176 1.16 16.18 -19.10
C LEU A 176 -0.23 15.95 -18.47
N ASP A 177 -1.31 16.20 -19.24
CA ASP A 177 -2.68 15.98 -18.77
C ASP A 177 -3.04 14.49 -18.67
N ILE A 178 -2.53 13.64 -19.58
CA ILE A 178 -2.71 12.18 -19.54
C ILE A 178 -1.99 11.56 -18.33
N VAL A 179 -0.78 12.04 -18.03
CA VAL A 179 0.00 11.56 -16.88
C VAL A 179 -0.63 12.04 -15.57
N LYS A 180 -1.08 13.31 -15.49
CA LYS A 180 -1.83 13.83 -14.33
C LYS A 180 -3.14 13.07 -14.09
N THR A 181 -3.91 12.74 -15.13
CA THR A 181 -5.15 11.97 -14.98
C THR A 181 -4.92 10.52 -14.54
N ARG A 182 -3.84 9.88 -14.99
CA ARG A 182 -3.47 8.52 -14.54
C ARG A 182 -2.95 8.48 -13.10
N LEU A 183 -2.11 9.44 -12.72
CA LEU A 183 -1.62 9.58 -11.34
C LEU A 183 -2.75 9.94 -10.38
N ASN A 184 -3.64 10.86 -10.74
CA ASN A 184 -4.78 11.23 -9.90
C ASN A 184 -5.74 10.05 -9.71
N LYS A 185 -5.97 9.20 -10.71
CA LYS A 185 -6.81 7.99 -10.54
C LYS A 185 -6.21 6.98 -9.57
N HIS A 186 -4.93 6.64 -9.69
CA HIS A 186 -4.29 5.67 -8.78
C HIS A 186 -4.15 6.22 -7.34
N THR A 187 -3.83 7.50 -7.20
CA THR A 187 -3.67 8.14 -5.88
C THR A 187 -5.02 8.31 -5.20
N PHE A 188 -6.08 8.68 -5.93
CA PHE A 188 -7.42 8.82 -5.38
C PHE A 188 -7.99 7.49 -4.88
N ILE A 189 -7.88 6.41 -5.66
CA ILE A 189 -8.50 5.11 -5.32
C ILE A 189 -7.88 4.49 -4.06
N ILE A 190 -6.56 4.54 -3.92
CA ILE A 190 -5.86 3.94 -2.77
C ILE A 190 -6.06 4.80 -1.51
N THR A 191 -6.02 6.12 -1.64
CA THR A 191 -6.19 7.04 -0.50
C THR A 191 -7.65 7.11 -0.05
N GLU A 192 -8.62 6.97 -0.95
CA GLU A 192 -10.06 6.95 -0.62
C GLU A 192 -10.47 5.65 0.08
N CYS A 193 -9.93 4.49 -0.34
CA CYS A 193 -10.16 3.22 0.35
C CYS A 193 -9.56 3.23 1.77
N LEU A 194 -8.36 3.80 1.94
CA LEU A 194 -7.72 3.94 3.25
C LEU A 194 -8.41 4.99 4.13
N ASN A 195 -8.82 6.14 3.57
CA ASN A 195 -9.48 7.19 4.33
C ASN A 195 -10.91 6.82 4.74
N LYS A 196 -11.65 6.04 3.94
CA LYS A 196 -12.99 5.57 4.31
C LYS A 196 -12.96 4.58 5.48
N GLU A 197 -11.95 3.71 5.59
CA GLU A 197 -11.77 2.87 6.79
C GLU A 197 -11.39 3.70 8.03
N ILE A 198 -10.48 4.68 7.89
CA ILE A 198 -10.07 5.55 9.01
C ILE A 198 -11.24 6.43 9.50
N TYR A 199 -12.08 6.96 8.59
CA TYR A 199 -13.25 7.76 8.97
C TYR A 199 -14.39 6.94 9.58
N PHE A 200 -14.60 5.69 9.13
CA PHE A 200 -15.57 4.79 9.75
C PHE A 200 -15.20 4.50 11.20
N ASP A 201 -13.91 4.29 11.52
CA ASP A 201 -13.48 4.06 12.90
C ASP A 201 -13.59 5.31 13.78
N ILE A 202 -13.33 6.52 13.27
CA ILE A 202 -13.54 7.77 14.04
C ILE A 202 -15.03 7.99 14.37
N MET A 203 -15.95 7.57 13.49
CA MET A 203 -17.39 7.62 13.77
C MET A 203 -17.86 6.48 14.68
N VAL A 204 -17.33 5.27 14.52
CA VAL A 204 -17.71 4.12 15.35
C VAL A 204 -17.20 4.28 16.79
N ASP A 205 -15.95 4.74 16.99
CA ASP A 205 -15.41 5.03 18.34
C ASP A 205 -16.18 6.16 19.05
N ARG A 206 -16.69 7.15 18.30
CA ARG A 206 -17.56 8.21 18.86
C ARG A 206 -18.96 7.70 19.21
N SER A 207 -19.46 6.68 18.53
CA SER A 207 -20.78 6.09 18.79
C SER A 207 -20.80 5.09 19.95
N THR A 208 -19.65 4.49 20.28
CA THR A 208 -19.50 3.56 21.42
C THR A 208 -19.05 4.25 22.71
N GLY A 209 -18.81 5.56 22.67
CA GLY A 209 -18.55 6.40 23.84
C GLY A 209 -19.81 6.67 24.65
N ASN A 210 -20.21 5.70 25.48
CA ASN A 210 -21.19 5.89 26.55
C ASN A 210 -20.76 7.04 27.48
N TYR A 211 -21.29 8.24 27.25
CA TYR A 211 -21.28 9.32 28.22
C TYR A 211 -22.15 8.93 29.41
N LYS A 212 -21.56 8.28 30.42
CA LYS A 212 -22.07 8.40 31.78
C LYS A 212 -21.88 9.86 32.19
N LYS A 213 -22.95 10.65 32.04
CA LYS A 213 -23.12 11.90 32.78
C LYS A 213 -22.99 11.57 34.28
N VAL A 214 -21.82 11.85 34.85
CA VAL A 214 -21.69 12.06 36.28
C VAL A 214 -22.33 13.41 36.53
N ASN A 215 -23.60 13.39 36.97
CA ASN A 215 -24.27 14.55 37.51
C ASN A 215 -23.45 15.04 38.69
N LYS A 216 -22.96 16.28 38.60
CA LYS A 216 -22.53 17.04 39.77
C LYS A 216 -23.79 17.43 40.55
N SER A 217 -23.89 16.90 41.76
CA SER A 217 -24.62 17.47 42.90
C SER A 217 -23.76 17.22 44.13
#